data_AF-A0A3D4AX22-F1
#
_entry.id   AF-A0A3D4AX22-F1
#
_cell.length_a   1.000
_cell.length_b   1.000
_cell.length_c   1.000
_cell.angle_alpha   90.00
_cell.angle_beta   90.00
_cell.angle_gamma   90.00
#
_symmetry.space_group_name_H-M   'P 1'
#
loop_
_entity.id
_entity.type
_entity.pdbx_description
1 polymer ?
#
loop_
_entity_poly.entity_id
_entity_poly.type
_entity_poly.pdbx_seq_one_letter_code
_entity_poly.pdbx_strand_id
1 'polypeptide(L)'
;MKLVPRYTDIGEGFAISDHPAKVAAPQLLLWNEPLAEQFNIQVNADSRASVFSGNEPQAVSAVALGYSGHQFGHFSPRLGDGRAHLLGAISDDKNQLWDVQLKGAGATPFSRGGDGRCALGPAIREYVMSEAMYALGIPTTRCLAVVGSGETVYRNPPQPGAIVTRLASSHIRVGSFQYLATQGDVTSLKNLADLAIQRHYPEINSTGAQRYLDFLAAVISRQVNLVISWMRVGFIHGVMNTDNTLISGET
;
A
#
# COMPACT_ATOMS: atom_id res chain seq x y z
N MET A 1 18.57 1.63 0.94
CA MET A 1 17.53 2.45 0.26
C MET A 1 17.50 3.82 0.90
N LYS A 2 17.36 4.91 0.13
CA LYS A 2 17.11 6.27 0.67
C LYS A 2 15.60 6.48 0.77
N LEU A 3 15.04 6.20 1.95
CA LEU A 3 13.62 6.41 2.22
C LEU A 3 13.37 7.80 2.79
N VAL A 4 12.21 8.38 2.46
CA VAL A 4 11.69 9.61 3.08
C VAL A 4 10.41 9.32 3.87
N PRO A 5 10.11 10.07 4.94
CA PRO A 5 8.87 9.91 5.70
C PRO A 5 7.62 10.15 4.84
N ARG A 6 6.50 9.55 5.25
CA ARG A 6 5.23 9.64 4.52
C ARG A 6 4.03 9.80 5.42
N TYR A 7 3.13 10.69 5.03
CA TYR A 7 1.79 10.89 5.61
C TYR A 7 1.74 11.34 7.08
N THR A 8 2.90 11.53 7.72
CA THR A 8 3.01 11.98 9.11
C THR A 8 2.53 13.41 9.32
N ASP A 9 2.42 14.18 8.23
CA ASP A 9 1.96 15.56 8.17
C ASP A 9 0.45 15.70 7.92
N ILE A 10 -0.27 14.60 7.66
CA ILE A 10 -1.70 14.65 7.35
C ILE A 10 -2.54 14.99 8.58
N GLY A 11 -2.37 14.23 9.67
CA GLY A 11 -3.19 14.34 10.88
C GLY A 11 -2.82 13.31 11.94
N GLU A 12 -3.15 13.61 13.21
CA GLU A 12 -2.96 12.69 14.31
C GLU A 12 -3.81 11.41 14.11
N GLY A 13 -3.17 10.25 14.24
CA GLY A 13 -3.86 8.96 14.06
C GLY A 13 -4.06 8.50 12.61
N PHE A 14 -3.73 9.32 11.60
CA PHE A 14 -3.72 8.86 10.20
C PHE A 14 -2.52 7.97 9.90
N ALA A 15 -1.32 8.38 10.30
CA ALA A 15 -0.09 7.60 10.19
C ALA A 15 0.47 7.36 11.59
N ILE A 16 0.26 6.15 12.12
CA ILE A 16 0.73 5.78 13.46
C ILE A 16 2.11 5.16 13.34
N SER A 17 3.11 5.71 14.05
CA SER A 17 4.45 5.13 14.10
C SER A 17 4.38 3.69 14.59
N ASP A 18 4.93 2.76 13.81
CA ASP A 18 4.92 1.33 14.10
C ASP A 18 6.03 0.64 13.30
N HIS A 19 6.55 -0.49 13.76
CA HIS A 19 7.71 -1.13 13.15
C HIS A 19 7.45 -2.60 12.84
N PRO A 20 7.95 -3.11 11.69
CA PRO A 20 7.89 -4.53 11.38
C PRO A 20 8.38 -5.43 12.51
N ALA A 21 7.64 -6.49 12.80
CA ALA A 21 8.06 -7.53 13.72
C ALA A 21 9.07 -8.46 13.02
N LYS A 22 10.27 -8.56 13.59
CA LYS A 22 11.33 -9.46 13.11
C LYS A 22 10.80 -10.88 12.92
N VAL A 23 11.33 -11.55 11.90
CA VAL A 23 11.00 -12.95 11.59
C VAL A 23 12.20 -13.86 11.82
N ALA A 24 11.92 -15.14 12.10
CA ALA A 24 12.89 -16.09 12.60
C ALA A 24 13.97 -16.50 11.58
N ALA A 25 13.58 -16.76 10.33
CA ALA A 25 14.49 -17.20 9.28
C ALA A 25 14.07 -16.59 7.92
N PRO A 26 14.41 -15.31 7.67
CA PRO A 26 14.06 -14.65 6.42
C PRO A 26 14.77 -15.32 5.24
N GLN A 27 14.01 -15.75 4.23
CA GLN A 27 14.53 -16.33 2.99
C GLN A 27 13.93 -15.62 1.79
N LEU A 28 14.77 -15.05 0.93
CA LEU A 28 14.30 -14.42 -0.31
C LEU A 28 13.77 -15.51 -1.26
N LEU A 29 12.50 -15.38 -1.67
CA LEU A 29 11.84 -16.34 -2.56
C LEU A 29 11.64 -15.76 -3.96
N LEU A 30 11.26 -14.48 -4.06
CA LEU A 30 11.07 -13.76 -5.32
C LEU A 30 11.71 -12.38 -5.22
N TRP A 31 12.36 -11.95 -6.30
CA TRP A 31 13.00 -10.66 -6.43
C TRP A 31 12.73 -10.08 -7.81
N ASN A 32 12.26 -8.83 -7.86
CA ASN A 32 11.97 -8.11 -9.09
C ASN A 32 13.16 -7.22 -9.47
N GLU A 33 14.13 -7.79 -10.17
CA GLU A 33 15.35 -7.06 -10.58
C GLU A 33 15.03 -5.82 -11.44
N PRO A 34 14.17 -5.88 -12.48
CA PRO A 34 13.83 -4.69 -13.27
C PRO A 34 13.21 -3.56 -12.44
N LEU A 35 12.36 -3.88 -11.47
CA LEU A 35 11.78 -2.88 -10.57
C LEU A 35 12.84 -2.32 -9.61
N ALA A 36 13.74 -3.16 -9.10
CA ALA A 36 14.86 -2.71 -8.27
C ALA A 36 15.76 -1.72 -9.02
N GLU A 37 16.07 -2.00 -10.29
CA GLU A 37 16.83 -1.12 -11.18
C GLU A 37 16.10 0.21 -11.42
N GLN A 38 14.80 0.16 -11.75
CA GLN A 38 13.98 1.36 -11.97
C GLN A 38 14.01 2.33 -10.78
N PHE A 39 14.03 1.80 -9.56
CA PHE A 39 14.05 2.59 -8.32
C PHE A 39 15.44 2.77 -7.71
N ASN A 40 16.50 2.38 -8.42
CA ASN A 40 17.89 2.42 -7.94
C ASN A 40 18.07 1.76 -6.55
N ILE A 41 17.38 0.63 -6.32
CA ILE A 41 17.42 -0.13 -5.08
C ILE A 41 18.67 -1.01 -5.06
N GLN A 42 19.76 -0.44 -4.56
CA GLN A 42 21.03 -1.13 -4.38
C GLN A 42 21.08 -1.77 -2.98
N VAL A 43 20.85 -3.08 -2.92
CA VAL A 43 20.96 -3.91 -1.70
C VAL A 43 21.71 -5.19 -2.03
N ASN A 44 22.76 -5.49 -1.27
CA ASN A 44 23.55 -6.71 -1.40
C ASN A 44 22.65 -7.95 -1.37
N ALA A 45 22.88 -8.91 -2.26
CA ALA A 45 22.05 -10.10 -2.41
C ALA A 45 21.80 -10.81 -1.06
N ASP A 46 22.86 -10.99 -0.26
CA ASP A 46 22.82 -11.66 1.05
C ASP A 46 21.99 -10.90 2.10
N SER A 47 21.80 -9.59 1.93
CA SER A 47 21.03 -8.75 2.85
C SER A 47 19.59 -8.53 2.39
N ARG A 48 19.23 -8.89 1.15
CA ARG A 48 17.87 -8.66 0.61
C ARG A 48 16.79 -9.31 1.50
N ALA A 49 17.02 -10.54 1.95
CA ALA A 49 16.06 -11.25 2.78
C ALA A 49 15.77 -10.51 4.10
N SER A 50 16.80 -10.07 4.84
CA SER A 50 16.61 -9.39 6.12
C SER A 50 16.05 -7.97 5.97
N VAL A 51 16.46 -7.23 4.93
CA VAL A 51 15.95 -5.89 4.65
C VAL A 51 14.45 -5.94 4.29
N PHE A 52 14.07 -6.83 3.37
CA PHE A 52 12.70 -6.89 2.85
C PHE A 52 11.74 -7.76 3.70
N SER A 53 12.23 -8.43 4.75
CA SER A 53 11.39 -8.96 5.83
C SER A 53 11.10 -7.95 6.93
N GLY A 54 11.81 -6.82 6.96
CA GLY A 54 11.75 -5.85 8.06
C GLY A 54 12.60 -6.23 9.28
N ASN A 55 13.58 -7.14 9.13
CA ASN A 55 14.50 -7.48 10.22
C ASN A 55 15.55 -6.39 10.46
N GLU A 56 15.86 -5.61 9.42
CA GLU A 56 16.77 -4.47 9.50
C GLU A 56 16.01 -3.15 9.73
N PRO A 57 16.52 -2.27 10.61
CA PRO A 57 15.93 -0.96 10.83
C PRO A 57 16.03 -0.10 9.57
N GLN A 58 15.08 0.81 9.40
CA GLN A 58 15.09 1.81 8.33
C GLN A 58 15.57 3.17 8.86
N ALA A 59 16.08 4.01 7.96
CA ALA A 59 16.55 5.36 8.32
C ALA A 59 15.41 6.31 8.72
N VAL A 60 14.18 5.99 8.37
CA VAL A 60 12.97 6.72 8.74
C VAL A 60 12.03 5.79 9.49
N SER A 61 11.23 6.35 10.41
CA SER A 61 10.23 5.58 11.14
C SER A 61 9.16 5.07 10.19
N ALA A 62 8.92 3.76 10.22
CA ALA A 62 7.77 3.17 9.54
C ALA A 62 6.46 3.56 10.25
N VAL A 63 5.36 3.47 9.50
CA VAL A 63 4.03 3.79 10.01
C VAL A 63 3.01 2.75 9.56
N ALA A 64 1.95 2.57 10.33
CA ALA A 64 0.72 1.91 9.91
C ALA A 64 -0.34 2.98 9.62
N LEU A 65 -1.01 2.90 8.47
CA LEU A 65 -2.02 3.88 8.08
C LEU A 65 -3.41 3.52 8.62
N GLY A 66 -4.11 4.50 9.18
CA GLY A 66 -5.52 4.41 9.55
C GLY A 66 -6.42 4.66 8.34
N TYR A 67 -7.47 3.85 8.21
CA TYR A 67 -8.55 4.09 7.25
C TYR A 67 -9.84 3.41 7.74
N SER A 68 -10.97 3.76 7.11
CA SER A 68 -12.28 3.13 7.28
C SER A 68 -12.65 2.42 5.98
N GLY A 69 -13.82 1.79 5.92
CA GLY A 69 -14.29 1.23 4.67
C GLY A 69 -15.71 0.71 4.74
N HIS A 70 -16.41 0.75 3.61
CA HIS A 70 -17.63 -0.03 3.40
C HIS A 70 -17.23 -1.41 2.88
N GLN A 71 -17.34 -2.41 3.76
CA GLN A 71 -17.03 -3.79 3.44
C GLN A 71 -18.31 -4.52 3.10
N PHE A 72 -18.45 -4.96 1.84
CA PHE A 72 -19.67 -5.60 1.33
C PHE A 72 -20.96 -4.82 1.65
N GLY A 73 -20.89 -3.48 1.52
CA GLY A 73 -22.02 -2.57 1.79
C GLY A 73 -22.18 -2.13 3.25
N HIS A 74 -21.46 -2.72 4.20
CA HIS A 74 -21.53 -2.35 5.62
C HIS A 74 -20.36 -1.45 6.02
N PHE A 75 -20.65 -0.34 6.69
CA PHE A 75 -19.61 0.57 7.11
C PHE A 75 -18.83 0.04 8.33
N SER A 76 -17.50 -0.01 8.19
CA SER A 76 -16.56 -0.26 9.27
C SER A 76 -15.83 1.04 9.63
N PRO A 77 -16.11 1.63 10.81
CA PRO A 77 -15.59 2.95 11.19
C PRO A 77 -14.10 2.95 11.54
N ARG A 78 -13.48 1.76 11.70
CA ARG A 78 -12.07 1.63 12.01
C ARG A 78 -11.50 0.36 11.38
N LEU A 79 -10.78 0.56 10.29
CA LEU A 79 -9.88 -0.40 9.65
C LEU A 79 -8.45 0.11 9.86
N GLY A 80 -7.62 0.06 8.82
CA GLY A 80 -6.21 0.43 8.85
C GLY A 80 -5.32 -0.70 8.34
N ASP A 81 -4.04 -0.40 8.24
CA ASP A 81 -2.99 -1.34 7.84
C ASP A 81 -2.78 -2.39 8.94
N GLY A 82 -3.72 -3.33 9.11
CA GLY A 82 -3.71 -4.33 10.18
C GLY A 82 -2.68 -5.45 10.02
N ARG A 83 -1.89 -5.43 8.96
CA ARG A 83 -0.78 -6.37 8.72
C ARG A 83 0.29 -5.77 7.82
N ALA A 84 0.35 -4.44 7.73
CA ALA A 84 1.21 -3.77 6.79
C ALA A 84 1.90 -2.58 7.44
N HIS A 85 3.15 -2.36 7.05
CA HIS A 85 3.97 -1.26 7.54
C HIS A 85 4.48 -0.48 6.34
N LEU A 86 4.13 0.79 6.24
CA LEU A 86 4.70 1.71 5.29
C LEU A 86 6.08 2.12 5.80
N LEU A 87 7.13 1.66 5.13
CA LEU A 87 8.51 1.99 5.50
C LEU A 87 8.88 3.44 5.18
N GLY A 88 8.14 4.07 4.27
CA GLY A 88 8.41 5.41 3.75
C GLY A 88 8.16 5.45 2.25
N ALA A 89 8.76 6.42 1.57
CA ALA A 89 8.76 6.49 0.11
C ALA A 89 10.17 6.55 -0.47
N ILE A 90 10.28 6.07 -1.70
CA ILE A 90 11.47 6.10 -2.54
C ILE A 90 11.15 6.84 -3.85
N SER A 91 12.12 7.55 -4.41
CA SER A 91 11.95 8.19 -5.72
C SER A 91 12.25 7.22 -6.86
N ASP A 92 11.45 7.27 -7.92
CA ASP A 92 11.82 6.68 -9.21
C ASP A 92 12.84 7.56 -9.97
N ASP A 93 13.23 7.12 -11.16
CA ASP A 93 14.11 7.82 -12.10
C ASP A 93 13.59 9.19 -12.56
N LYS A 94 12.29 9.44 -12.39
CA LYS A 94 11.61 10.71 -12.71
C LYS A 94 11.37 11.57 -11.48
N ASN A 95 11.98 11.24 -10.34
CA ASN A 95 11.80 11.90 -9.05
C ASN A 95 10.36 11.84 -8.50
N GLN A 96 9.53 10.93 -8.98
CA GLN A 96 8.21 10.68 -8.38
C GLN A 96 8.36 9.76 -7.17
N LEU A 97 7.71 10.13 -6.07
CA LEU A 97 7.74 9.34 -4.85
C LEU A 97 6.77 8.16 -4.94
N TRP A 98 7.26 6.97 -4.61
CA TRP A 98 6.49 5.74 -4.46
C TRP A 98 6.59 5.23 -3.03
N ASP A 99 5.46 4.83 -2.48
CA ASP A 99 5.38 4.22 -1.16
C ASP A 99 6.00 2.81 -1.18
N VAL A 100 6.80 2.49 -0.17
CA VAL A 100 7.36 1.15 0.07
C VAL A 100 6.67 0.54 1.29
N GLN A 101 5.88 -0.51 1.10
CA GLN A 101 5.12 -1.15 2.17
C GLN A 101 5.49 -2.63 2.32
N LEU A 102 5.69 -3.08 3.56
CA LEU A 102 5.83 -4.50 3.88
C LEU A 102 4.50 -5.06 4.37
N LYS A 103 3.93 -6.03 3.64
CA LYS A 103 2.67 -6.69 3.97
C LYS A 103 2.94 -8.09 4.52
N GLY A 104 2.35 -8.41 5.68
CA GLY A 104 2.61 -9.64 6.44
C GLY A 104 3.72 -9.49 7.48
N ALA A 105 4.21 -8.27 7.70
CA ALA A 105 5.38 -8.00 8.53
C ALA A 105 5.07 -7.84 10.03
N GLY A 106 3.91 -8.30 10.51
CA GLY A 106 3.54 -8.26 11.92
C GLY A 106 2.24 -7.52 12.20
N ALA A 107 1.76 -7.67 13.43
CA ALA A 107 0.57 -6.98 13.91
C ALA A 107 0.87 -5.50 14.18
N THR A 108 -0.13 -4.66 13.94
CA THR A 108 -0.12 -3.21 14.14
C THR A 108 -1.29 -2.82 15.05
N PRO A 109 -1.40 -1.54 15.47
CA PRO A 109 -2.58 -1.04 16.19
C PRO A 109 -3.93 -1.24 15.46
N PHE A 110 -3.89 -1.61 14.17
CA PHE A 110 -5.07 -1.85 13.32
C PHE A 110 -5.37 -3.34 13.07
N SER A 111 -4.63 -4.27 13.69
CA SER A 111 -4.80 -5.73 13.43
C SER A 111 -6.11 -6.33 13.93
N ARG A 112 -6.82 -5.67 14.85
CA ARG A 112 -8.14 -6.10 15.38
C ARG A 112 -8.16 -7.58 15.84
N GLY A 113 -7.08 -8.02 16.50
CA GLY A 113 -6.91 -9.39 16.99
C GLY A 113 -6.29 -10.38 15.98
N GLY A 114 -6.01 -9.96 14.76
CA GLY A 114 -5.23 -10.75 13.80
C GLY A 114 -3.73 -10.79 14.13
N ASP A 115 -3.05 -11.84 13.67
CA ASP A 115 -1.60 -12.04 13.86
C ASP A 115 -0.72 -11.06 13.05
N GLY A 116 -1.31 -10.32 12.11
CA GLY A 116 -0.57 -9.42 11.23
C GLY A 116 0.36 -10.12 10.23
N ARG A 117 0.25 -11.44 10.08
CA ARG A 117 1.10 -12.24 9.18
C ARG A 117 0.38 -12.59 7.88
N CYS A 118 1.16 -12.81 6.83
CA CYS A 118 0.67 -13.26 5.52
C CYS A 118 1.13 -14.70 5.26
N ALA A 119 0.24 -15.53 4.73
CA ALA A 119 0.62 -16.87 4.29
C ALA A 119 1.31 -16.80 2.91
N LEU A 120 2.17 -17.78 2.63
CA LEU A 120 3.00 -17.82 1.42
C LEU A 120 2.17 -17.82 0.12
N GLY A 121 1.10 -18.61 0.04
CA GLY A 121 0.26 -18.69 -1.16
C GLY A 121 -0.32 -17.33 -1.59
N PRO A 122 -1.02 -16.60 -0.69
CA PRO A 122 -1.46 -15.22 -0.96
C PRO A 122 -0.33 -14.26 -1.33
N ALA A 123 0.85 -14.37 -0.70
CA ALA A 123 2.00 -13.51 -0.99
C ALA A 123 2.52 -13.71 -2.43
N ILE A 124 2.69 -14.98 -2.85
CA ILE A 124 3.11 -15.32 -4.22
C ILE A 124 2.05 -14.85 -5.23
N ARG A 125 0.76 -15.08 -4.94
CA ARG A 125 -0.33 -14.63 -5.81
C ARG A 125 -0.32 -13.12 -6.01
N GLU A 126 -0.08 -12.34 -4.97
CA GLU A 126 -0.02 -10.89 -5.06
C GLU A 126 1.15 -10.42 -5.93
N TYR A 127 2.33 -11.03 -5.77
CA TYR A 127 3.48 -10.78 -6.63
C TYR A 127 3.18 -11.10 -8.10
N VAL A 128 2.65 -12.29 -8.39
CA VAL A 128 2.38 -12.71 -9.76
C VAL A 128 1.30 -11.83 -10.40
N MET A 129 0.21 -11.53 -9.68
CA MET A 129 -0.90 -10.76 -10.23
C MET A 129 -0.54 -9.29 -10.44
N SER A 130 0.19 -8.65 -9.51
CA SER A 130 0.63 -7.26 -9.69
C SER A 130 1.50 -7.12 -10.93
N GLU A 131 2.49 -8.00 -11.10
CA GLU A 131 3.40 -7.92 -12.24
C GLU A 131 2.72 -8.32 -13.57
N ALA A 132 1.75 -9.24 -13.53
CA ALA A 132 0.92 -9.56 -14.70
C ALA A 132 0.06 -8.37 -15.14
N MET A 133 -0.58 -7.68 -14.19
CA MET A 133 -1.39 -6.48 -14.48
C MET A 133 -0.52 -5.37 -15.06
N TYR A 134 0.68 -5.16 -14.51
CA TYR A 134 1.65 -4.21 -15.05
C TYR A 134 2.08 -4.57 -16.48
N ALA A 135 2.40 -5.84 -16.75
CA ALA A 135 2.78 -6.31 -18.08
C ALA A 135 1.65 -6.18 -19.12
N LEU A 136 0.39 -6.23 -18.67
CA LEU A 136 -0.80 -5.96 -19.50
C LEU A 136 -1.06 -4.46 -19.71
N GLY A 137 -0.22 -3.58 -19.17
CA GLY A 137 -0.38 -2.13 -19.24
C GLY A 137 -1.52 -1.60 -18.37
N ILE A 138 -1.97 -2.37 -17.37
CA ILE A 138 -3.03 -1.96 -16.45
C ILE A 138 -2.38 -1.32 -15.21
N PRO A 139 -2.79 -0.10 -14.81
CA PRO A 139 -2.27 0.52 -13.60
C PRO A 139 -2.47 -0.38 -12.37
N THR A 140 -1.40 -0.59 -11.61
CA THR A 140 -1.38 -1.51 -10.47
C THR A 140 -0.22 -1.18 -9.54
N THR A 141 -0.42 -1.48 -8.27
CA THR A 141 0.72 -1.57 -7.35
C THR A 141 1.70 -2.65 -7.81
N ARG A 142 2.98 -2.46 -7.54
CA ARG A 142 4.08 -3.33 -7.99
C ARG A 142 4.63 -4.13 -6.83
N CYS A 143 5.23 -5.28 -7.11
CA CYS A 143 5.83 -6.12 -6.08
C CYS A 143 7.33 -6.28 -6.31
N LEU A 144 8.12 -5.83 -5.33
CA LEU A 144 9.59 -5.88 -5.39
C LEU A 144 10.14 -7.23 -4.91
N ALA A 145 9.60 -7.77 -3.81
CA ALA A 145 10.13 -8.98 -3.21
C ALA A 145 9.05 -9.79 -2.51
N VAL A 146 9.27 -11.10 -2.44
CA VAL A 146 8.59 -12.01 -1.50
C VAL A 146 9.65 -12.70 -0.66
N VAL A 147 9.52 -12.59 0.66
CA VAL A 147 10.43 -13.19 1.63
C VAL A 147 9.65 -14.18 2.50
N GLY A 148 10.09 -15.43 2.58
CA GLY A 148 9.58 -16.40 3.55
C GLY A 148 10.03 -16.03 4.95
N SER A 149 9.14 -16.11 5.95
CA SER A 149 9.46 -15.68 7.32
C SER A 149 10.17 -16.75 8.16
N GLY A 150 10.09 -18.01 7.74
CA GLY A 150 10.49 -19.16 8.55
C GLY A 150 9.50 -19.50 9.67
N GLU A 151 8.36 -18.81 9.74
CA GLU A 151 7.32 -19.01 10.76
C GLU A 151 6.08 -19.67 10.15
N THR A 152 5.31 -20.38 10.98
CA THR A 152 4.00 -20.93 10.59
C THR A 152 2.91 -19.90 10.86
N VAL A 153 2.10 -19.63 9.84
CA VAL A 153 0.88 -18.80 9.94
C VAL A 153 -0.31 -19.73 10.09
N TYR A 154 -1.01 -19.62 11.22
CA TYR A 154 -2.15 -20.47 11.54
C TYR A 154 -3.39 -20.01 10.75
N ARG A 155 -3.63 -20.70 9.63
CA ARG A 155 -4.88 -20.69 8.87
C ARG A 155 -5.43 -22.12 8.90
N ASN A 156 -6.49 -22.39 8.14
CA ASN A 156 -7.02 -23.74 8.01
C ASN A 156 -6.75 -24.28 6.58
N PRO A 157 -5.70 -25.10 6.36
CA PRO A 157 -4.71 -25.62 7.32
C PRO A 157 -3.55 -24.63 7.58
N PRO A 158 -2.67 -24.88 8.58
CA PRO A 158 -1.47 -24.06 8.82
C PRO A 158 -0.59 -23.93 7.57
N GLN A 159 -0.04 -22.74 7.33
CA GLN A 159 0.73 -22.41 6.12
C GLN A 159 2.09 -21.79 6.48
N PRO A 160 3.12 -21.92 5.63
CA PRO A 160 4.32 -21.10 5.75
C PRO A 160 4.01 -19.61 5.66
N GLY A 161 4.67 -18.80 6.48
CA GLY A 161 4.56 -17.34 6.48
C GLY A 161 5.44 -16.67 5.44
N ALA A 162 5.00 -15.50 4.97
CA ALA A 162 5.73 -14.66 4.04
C ALA A 162 5.45 -13.17 4.25
N ILE A 163 6.34 -12.35 3.71
CA ILE A 163 6.25 -10.90 3.61
C ILE A 163 6.32 -10.51 2.15
N VAL A 164 5.46 -9.60 1.72
CA VAL A 164 5.48 -8.99 0.38
C VAL A 164 5.93 -7.55 0.50
N THR A 165 6.92 -7.15 -0.31
CA THR A 165 7.32 -5.75 -0.47
C THR A 165 6.56 -5.15 -1.64
N ARG A 166 5.59 -4.27 -1.34
CA ARG A 166 4.77 -3.55 -2.32
C ARG A 166 5.32 -2.15 -2.56
N LEU A 167 5.39 -1.76 -3.82
CA LEU A 167 5.64 -0.40 -4.27
C LEU A 167 4.35 0.14 -4.89
N ALA A 168 3.95 1.36 -4.52
CA ALA A 168 2.76 1.99 -5.10
C ALA A 168 2.98 3.49 -5.27
N SER A 169 2.34 4.12 -6.24
CA SER A 169 2.33 5.59 -6.30
C SER A 169 1.80 6.18 -4.98
N SER A 170 0.84 5.50 -4.35
CA SER A 170 0.27 5.86 -3.06
C SER A 170 -0.61 4.74 -2.48
N HIS A 171 -0.69 4.70 -1.15
CA HIS A 171 -1.67 3.87 -0.41
C HIS A 171 -2.91 4.64 0.08
N ILE A 172 -3.19 5.82 -0.49
CA ILE A 172 -4.41 6.58 -0.17
C ILE A 172 -5.59 5.89 -0.84
N ARG A 173 -6.61 5.59 -0.05
CA ARG A 173 -7.83 4.90 -0.48
C ARG A 173 -9.04 5.82 -0.36
N VAL A 174 -10.15 5.46 -0.98
CA VAL A 174 -11.46 6.06 -0.64
C VAL A 174 -11.72 5.94 0.87
N GLY A 175 -11.37 4.79 1.46
CA GLY A 175 -11.42 4.55 2.91
C GLY A 175 -10.60 5.51 3.77
N SER A 176 -9.51 6.09 3.24
CA SER A 176 -8.68 7.08 3.95
C SER A 176 -9.45 8.38 4.19
N PHE A 177 -10.20 8.85 3.18
CA PHE A 177 -11.06 10.03 3.31
C PHE A 177 -12.25 9.75 4.22
N GLN A 178 -12.85 8.56 4.10
CA GLN A 178 -13.95 8.14 4.99
C GLN A 178 -13.51 8.18 6.46
N TYR A 179 -12.30 7.72 6.78
CA TYR A 179 -11.76 7.72 8.14
C TYR A 179 -11.70 9.13 8.74
N LEU A 180 -11.02 10.06 8.08
CA LEU A 180 -10.87 11.43 8.55
C LEU A 180 -12.23 12.14 8.65
N ALA A 181 -13.11 11.91 7.67
CA ALA A 181 -14.47 12.45 7.69
C ALA A 181 -15.28 11.95 8.90
N THR A 182 -15.16 10.67 9.26
CA THR A 182 -15.87 10.11 10.43
C THR A 182 -15.38 10.62 11.78
N GLN A 183 -14.16 11.16 11.82
CA GLN A 183 -13.62 11.81 13.02
C GLN A 183 -13.99 13.29 13.11
N GLY A 184 -14.60 13.86 12.06
CA GLY A 184 -14.83 15.31 11.97
C GLY A 184 -13.54 16.11 11.76
N ASP A 185 -12.44 15.47 11.38
CA ASP A 185 -11.15 16.11 11.19
C ASP A 185 -11.04 16.74 9.79
N VAL A 186 -11.68 17.89 9.65
CA VAL A 186 -11.75 18.65 8.39
C VAL A 186 -10.37 19.12 7.94
N THR A 187 -9.48 19.47 8.88
CA THR A 187 -8.13 19.94 8.58
C THR A 187 -7.32 18.83 7.93
N SER A 188 -7.25 17.66 8.55
CA SER A 188 -6.50 16.52 8.01
C SER A 188 -7.13 16.00 6.73
N LEU A 189 -8.46 16.03 6.61
CA LEU A 189 -9.16 15.66 5.37
C LEU A 189 -8.74 16.58 4.20
N LYS A 190 -8.64 17.89 4.46
CA LYS A 190 -8.14 18.87 3.49
C LYS A 190 -6.67 18.60 3.15
N ASN A 191 -5.81 18.37 4.14
CA ASN A 191 -4.39 18.05 3.92
C ASN A 191 -4.23 16.80 3.04
N LEU A 192 -5.02 15.75 3.30
CA LEU A 192 -5.02 14.52 2.52
C LEU A 192 -5.47 14.76 1.08
N ALA A 193 -6.52 15.55 0.88
CA ALA A 193 -7.02 15.91 -0.45
C ALA A 193 -6.00 16.76 -1.22
N ASP A 194 -5.40 17.77 -0.59
CA ASP A 194 -4.39 18.62 -1.21
C ASP A 194 -3.15 17.81 -1.62
N LEU A 195 -2.66 16.91 -0.75
CA LEU A 195 -1.57 15.98 -1.06
C LEU A 195 -1.93 15.04 -2.22
N ALA A 196 -3.14 14.48 -2.20
CA ALA A 196 -3.63 13.59 -3.24
C ALA A 196 -3.68 14.29 -4.61
N ILE A 197 -4.22 15.52 -4.66
CA ILE A 197 -4.30 16.31 -5.90
C ILE A 197 -2.91 16.65 -6.40
N GLN A 198 -2.03 17.18 -5.55
CA GLN A 198 -0.68 17.56 -5.93
C GLN A 198 0.08 16.40 -6.60
N ARG A 199 -0.12 15.18 -6.09
CA ARG A 199 0.67 14.01 -6.49
C ARG A 199 0.06 13.24 -7.64
N HIS A 200 -1.25 13.03 -7.59
CA HIS A 200 -1.93 12.17 -8.54
C HIS A 200 -2.63 12.95 -9.63
N TYR A 201 -3.03 14.20 -9.38
CA TYR A 201 -3.84 15.00 -10.29
C TYR A 201 -3.28 16.42 -10.46
N PRO A 202 -1.97 16.58 -10.80
CA PRO A 202 -1.33 17.89 -10.90
C PRO A 202 -1.93 18.78 -12.00
N GLU A 203 -2.70 18.20 -12.93
CA GLU A 203 -3.45 18.93 -13.95
C GLU A 203 -4.59 19.81 -13.38
N ILE A 204 -5.01 19.58 -12.13
CA ILE A 204 -6.10 20.33 -11.48
C ILE A 204 -5.57 21.69 -10.99
N ASN A 205 -5.90 22.72 -11.77
CA ASN A 205 -5.52 24.11 -11.50
C ASN A 205 -6.63 24.93 -10.83
N SER A 206 -7.82 24.38 -10.66
CA SER A 206 -8.91 25.05 -9.96
C SER A 206 -8.60 25.25 -8.47
N THR A 207 -9.25 26.25 -7.89
CA THR A 207 -9.06 26.68 -6.49
C THR A 207 -10.36 26.60 -5.70
N GLY A 208 -10.27 26.75 -4.38
CA GLY A 208 -11.44 26.75 -3.50
C GLY A 208 -12.22 25.43 -3.55
N ALA A 209 -13.55 25.50 -3.43
CA ALA A 209 -14.41 24.32 -3.45
C ALA A 209 -14.36 23.56 -4.78
N GLN A 210 -14.20 24.27 -5.91
CA GLN A 210 -14.16 23.67 -7.24
C GLN A 210 -12.98 22.69 -7.38
N ARG A 211 -11.85 22.99 -6.73
CA ARG A 211 -10.67 22.12 -6.70
C ARG A 211 -10.98 20.69 -6.28
N TYR A 212 -11.81 20.52 -5.25
CA TYR A 212 -12.16 19.20 -4.72
C TYR A 212 -13.25 18.50 -5.53
N LEU A 213 -14.12 19.26 -6.21
CA LEU A 213 -15.09 18.70 -7.16
C LEU A 213 -14.37 18.14 -8.40
N ASP A 214 -13.39 18.88 -8.93
CA ASP A 214 -12.57 18.44 -10.05
C ASP A 214 -11.72 17.22 -9.65
N PHE A 215 -11.22 17.19 -8.42
CA PHE A 215 -10.53 16.02 -7.87
C PHE A 215 -11.42 14.78 -7.85
N LEU A 216 -12.66 14.91 -7.35
CA LEU A 216 -13.62 13.81 -7.36
C LEU A 216 -13.90 13.33 -8.78
N ALA A 217 -14.13 14.25 -9.72
CA ALA A 217 -14.36 13.92 -11.13
C ALA A 217 -13.17 13.18 -11.76
N ALA A 218 -11.94 13.61 -11.47
CA ALA A 218 -10.72 12.98 -11.97
C ALA A 218 -10.53 11.56 -11.38
N VAL A 219 -10.78 11.38 -10.08
CA VAL A 219 -10.76 10.06 -9.43
C VAL A 219 -11.79 9.13 -10.09
N ILE A 220 -13.03 9.60 -10.29
CA ILE A 220 -14.07 8.82 -10.98
C ILE A 220 -13.60 8.41 -12.38
N SER A 221 -13.04 9.32 -13.16
CA SER A 221 -12.53 9.03 -14.50
C SER A 221 -11.45 7.95 -14.49
N ARG A 222 -10.49 8.01 -13.55
CA ARG A 222 -9.45 6.97 -13.41
C ARG A 222 -10.03 5.62 -13.01
N GLN A 223 -10.98 5.58 -12.08
CA GLN A 223 -11.64 4.34 -11.68
C GLN A 223 -12.40 3.70 -12.85
N VAL A 224 -13.10 4.50 -13.66
CA VAL A 224 -13.78 4.01 -14.86
C VAL A 224 -12.79 3.35 -15.82
N ASN A 225 -11.66 4.01 -16.11
CA ASN A 225 -10.62 3.46 -17.00
C ASN A 225 -10.00 2.17 -16.44
N LEU A 226 -9.76 2.11 -15.13
CA LEU A 226 -9.24 0.92 -14.46
C LEU A 226 -10.20 -0.25 -14.58
N VAL A 227 -11.47 -0.05 -14.25
CA VAL A 227 -12.50 -1.10 -14.32
C VAL A 227 -12.73 -1.57 -15.75
N ILE A 228 -12.74 -0.66 -16.74
CA ILE A 228 -12.78 -1.04 -18.16
C ILE A 228 -11.60 -1.94 -18.51
N SER A 229 -10.39 -1.62 -18.04
CA SER A 229 -9.20 -2.43 -18.28
C SER A 229 -9.33 -3.82 -17.66
N TRP A 230 -9.87 -3.93 -16.45
CA TRP A 230 -10.17 -5.22 -15.82
C TRP A 230 -11.16 -6.05 -16.64
N MET A 231 -12.25 -5.43 -17.10
CA MET A 231 -13.26 -6.12 -17.92
C MET A 231 -12.66 -6.66 -19.23
N ARG A 232 -11.77 -5.91 -19.87
CA ARG A 232 -11.12 -6.30 -21.14
C ARG A 232 -10.25 -7.55 -21.01
N VAL A 233 -9.65 -7.79 -19.85
CA VAL A 233 -8.78 -8.94 -19.59
C VAL A 233 -9.46 -10.02 -18.75
N GLY A 234 -10.75 -9.87 -18.43
CA GLY A 234 -11.49 -10.81 -17.59
C GLY A 234 -10.98 -10.87 -16.15
N PHE A 235 -10.38 -9.81 -15.63
CA PHE A 235 -9.88 -9.76 -14.26
C PHE A 235 -11.03 -9.53 -13.27
N ILE A 236 -11.12 -10.40 -12.26
CA ILE A 236 -12.09 -10.30 -11.17
C ILE A 236 -11.33 -9.99 -9.88
N HIS A 237 -11.45 -8.75 -9.38
CA HIS A 237 -10.81 -8.34 -8.12
C HIS A 237 -11.36 -9.09 -6.89
N GLY A 238 -12.66 -9.38 -6.88
CA GLY A 238 -13.34 -10.15 -5.82
C GLY A 238 -13.65 -9.41 -4.52
N VAL A 239 -13.03 -8.26 -4.23
CA VAL A 239 -13.22 -7.51 -2.96
C VAL A 239 -13.13 -5.99 -3.19
N MET A 240 -14.03 -5.43 -3.99
CA MET A 240 -14.10 -3.99 -4.28
C MET A 240 -14.78 -3.20 -3.13
N ASN A 241 -14.24 -3.33 -1.92
CA ASN A 241 -14.61 -2.48 -0.79
C ASN A 241 -13.92 -1.12 -0.92
N THR A 242 -14.46 -0.07 -0.28
CA THR A 242 -13.88 1.28 -0.40
C THR A 242 -12.48 1.40 0.23
N ASP A 243 -12.10 0.50 1.13
CA ASP A 243 -10.75 0.39 1.68
C ASP A 243 -9.73 -0.26 0.72
N ASN A 244 -10.20 -0.90 -0.36
CA ASN A 244 -9.35 -1.45 -1.43
C ASN A 244 -9.33 -0.57 -2.69
N THR A 245 -10.06 0.55 -2.70
CA THR A 245 -10.11 1.45 -3.85
C THR A 245 -9.08 2.57 -3.70
N LEU A 246 -7.93 2.44 -4.37
CA LEU A 246 -6.88 3.47 -4.38
C LEU A 246 -7.30 4.68 -5.20
N ILE A 247 -7.14 5.88 -4.66
CA ILE A 247 -7.47 7.10 -5.41
C ILE A 247 -6.51 7.36 -6.57
N SER A 248 -5.37 6.67 -6.66
CA SER A 248 -4.45 6.78 -7.79
C SER A 248 -5.01 6.14 -9.07
N GLY A 249 -6.00 5.24 -8.94
CA GLY A 249 -6.52 4.43 -10.05
C GLY A 249 -5.66 3.21 -10.34
N GLU A 250 -4.97 2.67 -9.34
CA GLU A 250 -4.19 1.43 -9.42
C GLU A 250 -4.98 0.23 -8.86
N THR A 251 -4.77 -0.95 -9.46
CA THR A 251 -5.18 -2.27 -8.91
C THR A 251 -4.41 -2.63 -7.66
#